data_AF-A0A520VC64-F1
#
_entry.id   AF-A0A520VC64-F1
#
_cell.length_a   1.000
_cell.length_b   1.000
_cell.length_c   1.000
_cell.angle_alpha   90.00
_cell.angle_beta   90.00
_cell.angle_gamma   90.00
#
_symmetry.space_group_name_H-M   'P 1'
#
loop_
_entity.id
_entity.type
_entity.pdbx_description
1 polymer ?
#
loop_
_entity_poly.entity_id
_entity_poly.type
_entity_poly.pdbx_seq_one_letter_code
_entity_poly.pdbx_strand_id
1 'polypeptide(L)'
;MSNTYLPPVKTVIAVEGVFMKNTPITAEWSFDVTNKSDVFKFKGHAGALKLSDMNSFITPLVNVELKGLVKETFFVINGNFKESEINLSQNYEEIDLVILNKKKTENKFLSNVANIFISDKSKDEKSEFHKVTAKATRDTTKSFFNYLAKNLKNGLLMMFTSKKDKEKK
;
A
#
# COMPACT_ATOMS: atom_id res chain seq x y z
N MET A 1 -3.27 -36.91 -9.35
CA MET A 1 -3.20 -36.11 -10.60
C MET A 1 -1.80 -35.50 -10.66
N SER A 2 -0.94 -36.03 -11.51
CA SER A 2 0.45 -35.56 -11.67
C SER A 2 0.46 -34.40 -12.66
N ASN A 3 1.03 -33.25 -12.29
CA ASN A 3 1.07 -32.07 -13.15
C ASN A 3 2.39 -32.04 -13.92
N THR A 4 2.37 -32.52 -15.16
CA THR A 4 3.55 -32.63 -16.04
C THR A 4 3.63 -31.43 -16.98
N TYR A 5 3.89 -30.23 -16.44
CA TYR A 5 4.11 -29.04 -17.27
C TYR A 5 5.60 -28.70 -17.36
N LEU A 6 6.08 -28.46 -18.60
CA LEU A 6 7.44 -28.02 -18.87
C LEU A 6 7.60 -26.52 -18.53
N PRO A 7 8.68 -26.09 -17.83
CA PRO A 7 8.90 -24.69 -17.49
C PRO A 7 9.16 -23.79 -18.72
N PRO A 8 8.82 -22.48 -18.66
CA PRO A 8 8.02 -21.81 -17.64
C PRO A 8 6.53 -21.75 -18.00
N VAL A 9 5.65 -22.20 -17.09
CA VAL A 9 4.20 -21.98 -17.22
C VAL A 9 3.83 -20.71 -16.47
N LYS A 10 3.91 -19.60 -17.19
CA LYS A 10 3.46 -18.31 -16.68
C LYS A 10 1.94 -18.32 -16.57
N THR A 11 1.43 -18.25 -15.35
CA THR A 11 0.02 -18.03 -15.07
C THR A 11 -0.25 -16.54 -14.97
N VAL A 12 -1.33 -16.08 -15.60
CA VAL A 12 -1.79 -14.69 -15.56
C VAL A 12 -3.26 -14.68 -15.19
N ILE A 13 -3.60 -13.91 -14.17
CA ILE A 13 -4.97 -13.68 -13.71
C ILE A 13 -5.28 -12.20 -13.91
N ALA A 14 -6.31 -11.91 -14.70
CA ALA A 14 -6.85 -10.57 -14.85
C ALA A 14 -7.97 -10.37 -13.83
N VAL A 15 -7.97 -9.21 -13.16
CA VAL A 15 -8.96 -8.82 -12.16
C VAL A 15 -9.59 -7.51 -12.62
N GLU A 16 -10.91 -7.48 -12.65
CA GLU A 16 -11.70 -6.27 -12.83
C GLU A 16 -12.81 -6.29 -11.78
N GLY A 17 -13.07 -5.16 -11.14
CA GLY A 17 -14.14 -5.08 -10.16
C GLY A 17 -14.22 -3.75 -9.45
N VAL A 18 -14.92 -3.78 -8.31
CA VAL A 18 -15.10 -2.63 -7.44
C VAL A 18 -14.47 -2.94 -6.08
N PHE A 19 -13.47 -2.16 -5.71
CA PHE A 19 -12.84 -2.18 -4.41
C PHE A 19 -13.62 -1.31 -3.41
N MET A 20 -13.76 -1.82 -2.18
CA MET A 20 -14.54 -1.21 -1.11
C MET A 20 -15.99 -0.92 -1.53
N LYS A 21 -16.39 0.35 -1.63
CA LYS A 21 -17.76 0.72 -1.99
C LYS A 21 -17.94 0.93 -3.48
N ASN A 22 -17.09 1.76 -4.07
CA ASN A 22 -17.32 2.30 -5.41
C ASN A 22 -16.02 2.57 -6.18
N THR A 23 -14.86 2.13 -5.71
CA THR A 23 -13.58 2.36 -6.37
C THR A 23 -13.36 1.32 -7.47
N PRO A 24 -13.40 1.68 -8.77
CA PRO A 24 -13.11 0.72 -9.82
C PRO A 24 -11.65 0.27 -9.73
N ILE A 25 -11.39 -1.01 -9.90
CA ILE A 25 -10.05 -1.58 -9.90
C ILE A 25 -9.85 -2.51 -11.09
N THR A 26 -8.70 -2.37 -11.75
CA THR A 26 -8.20 -3.33 -12.75
C THR A 26 -6.81 -3.76 -12.35
N ALA A 27 -6.52 -5.06 -12.41
CA ALA A 27 -5.22 -5.58 -12.05
C ALA A 27 -4.86 -6.84 -12.83
N GLU A 28 -3.55 -7.11 -12.91
CA GLU A 28 -2.97 -8.30 -13.47
C GLU A 28 -2.06 -8.92 -12.41
N TRP A 29 -2.35 -10.17 -12.05
CA TRP A 29 -1.48 -10.99 -11.22
C TRP A 29 -0.78 -12.03 -12.09
N SER A 30 0.54 -12.04 -12.06
CA SER A 30 1.34 -13.02 -12.80
C SER A 30 2.34 -13.71 -11.90
N PHE A 31 2.49 -15.02 -12.09
CA PHE A 31 3.43 -15.87 -11.38
C PHE A 31 3.75 -17.12 -12.22
N ASP A 32 4.82 -17.82 -11.87
CA ASP A 32 5.20 -19.09 -12.50
C ASP A 32 5.00 -20.22 -11.49
N VAL A 33 4.07 -21.12 -11.79
CA VAL A 33 3.72 -22.27 -10.92
C VAL A 33 4.86 -23.26 -10.75
N THR A 34 5.84 -23.23 -11.65
CA THR A 34 7.05 -24.08 -11.58
C THR A 34 8.17 -23.43 -10.75
N ASN A 35 8.04 -22.14 -10.45
CA ASN A 35 9.04 -21.39 -9.70
C ASN A 35 8.90 -21.65 -8.19
N LYS A 36 9.84 -22.42 -7.63
CA LYS A 36 9.91 -22.76 -6.19
C LYS A 36 10.17 -21.56 -5.27
N SER A 37 10.53 -20.41 -5.82
CA SER A 37 10.72 -19.17 -5.06
C SER A 37 9.42 -18.38 -4.92
N ASP A 38 8.28 -18.88 -5.43
CA ASP A 38 6.95 -18.26 -5.32
C ASP A 38 6.90 -16.79 -5.78
N VAL A 39 7.73 -16.44 -6.77
CA VAL A 39 7.82 -15.06 -7.25
C VAL A 39 6.54 -14.69 -7.97
N PHE A 40 5.98 -13.54 -7.60
CA PHE A 40 4.81 -12.97 -8.24
C PHE A 40 4.96 -11.48 -8.53
N LYS A 41 4.17 -11.03 -9.49
CA LYS A 41 3.96 -9.61 -9.80
C LYS A 41 2.48 -9.31 -9.88
N PHE A 42 2.03 -8.34 -9.10
CA PHE A 42 0.66 -7.83 -9.09
C PHE A 42 0.69 -6.34 -9.43
N LYS A 43 0.17 -5.98 -10.60
CA LYS A 43 0.16 -4.58 -11.07
C LYS A 43 -1.27 -4.17 -11.38
N GLY A 44 -1.58 -2.90 -11.26
CA GLY A 44 -2.93 -2.45 -11.56
C GLY A 44 -3.16 -0.97 -11.39
N HIS A 45 -4.41 -0.62 -11.57
CA HIS A 45 -4.95 0.72 -11.48
C HIS A 45 -6.21 0.68 -10.60
N ALA A 46 -6.31 1.64 -9.69
CA ALA A 46 -7.51 1.90 -8.92
C ALA A 46 -7.94 3.35 -9.15
N GLY A 47 -9.22 3.55 -9.46
CA GLY A 47 -9.81 4.87 -9.65
C GLY A 47 -10.04 5.59 -8.32
N ALA A 48 -11.03 6.49 -8.30
CA ALA A 48 -11.30 7.33 -7.14
C ALA A 48 -11.61 6.51 -5.88
N LEU A 49 -10.88 6.78 -4.80
CA LEU A 49 -11.00 6.13 -3.50
C LEU A 49 -11.13 7.18 -2.41
N LYS A 50 -12.28 7.16 -1.73
CA LYS A 50 -12.47 7.91 -0.49
C LYS A 50 -11.74 7.16 0.63
N LEU A 51 -10.67 7.75 1.16
CA LEU A 51 -9.80 7.08 2.14
C LEU A 51 -10.54 6.64 3.41
N SER A 52 -11.62 7.33 3.77
CA SER A 52 -12.45 6.94 4.91
C SER A 52 -13.07 5.55 4.76
N ASP A 53 -13.29 5.07 3.53
CA ASP A 53 -13.85 3.73 3.33
C ASP A 53 -12.88 2.64 3.78
N MET A 54 -11.56 2.91 3.73
CA MET A 54 -10.52 1.99 4.21
C MET A 54 -10.50 1.85 5.74
N ASN A 55 -11.09 2.78 6.50
CA ASN A 55 -11.03 2.80 7.97
C ASN A 55 -11.64 1.55 8.61
N SER A 56 -12.63 0.94 7.97
CA SER A 56 -13.18 -0.36 8.41
C SER A 56 -12.12 -1.47 8.52
N PHE A 57 -11.04 -1.36 7.75
CA PHE A 57 -9.94 -2.30 7.71
C PHE A 57 -8.68 -1.79 8.43
N ILE A 58 -8.27 -0.53 8.22
CA ILE A 58 -6.99 -0.04 8.76
C ILE A 58 -7.06 0.31 10.25
N THR A 59 -8.19 0.85 10.72
CA THR A 59 -8.35 1.32 12.09
C THR A 59 -8.23 0.20 13.14
N PRO A 60 -8.81 -1.00 12.96
CA PRO A 60 -8.59 -2.09 13.90
C PRO A 60 -7.15 -2.62 13.88
N LEU A 61 -6.44 -2.52 12.75
CA LEU A 61 -5.10 -3.08 12.59
C LEU A 61 -3.99 -2.17 13.16
N VAL A 62 -4.09 -0.85 12.98
CA VAL A 62 -3.00 0.08 13.27
C VAL A 62 -3.38 1.31 14.10
N ASN A 63 -4.65 1.44 14.54
CA ASN A 63 -5.15 2.62 15.28
C ASN A 63 -4.97 3.94 14.52
N VAL A 64 -5.23 3.93 13.22
CA VAL A 64 -5.20 5.12 12.37
C VAL A 64 -6.52 5.22 11.62
N GLU A 65 -6.99 6.44 11.41
CA GLU A 65 -8.01 6.78 10.46
C GLU A 65 -7.43 7.67 9.36
N LEU A 66 -7.84 7.41 8.14
CA LEU A 66 -7.51 8.24 6.99
C LEU A 66 -8.77 8.97 6.52
N LYS A 67 -8.58 10.20 6.09
CA LYS A 67 -9.57 11.01 5.38
C LYS A 67 -8.91 11.60 4.15
N GLY A 68 -9.74 11.92 3.16
CA GLY A 68 -9.26 12.44 1.90
C GLY A 68 -9.80 11.69 0.69
N LEU A 69 -9.32 12.14 -0.47
CA LEU A 69 -9.65 11.57 -1.76
C LEU A 69 -8.36 11.30 -2.54
N VAL A 70 -8.17 10.04 -2.91
CA VAL A 70 -7.22 9.65 -3.94
C VAL A 70 -8.01 9.53 -5.23
N LYS A 71 -7.66 10.32 -6.26
CA LYS A 71 -8.32 10.29 -7.56
C LYS A 71 -7.95 9.06 -8.36
N GLU A 72 -6.67 8.69 -8.28
CA GLU A 72 -6.12 7.62 -9.08
C GLU A 72 -4.89 7.01 -8.39
N THR A 73 -4.75 5.70 -8.48
CA THR A 73 -3.57 4.96 -8.00
C THR A 73 -3.12 3.97 -9.04
N PHE A 74 -1.86 4.06 -9.45
CA PHE A 74 -1.16 2.99 -10.14
C PHE A 74 -0.26 2.27 -9.14
N PHE A 75 -0.27 0.94 -9.19
CA PHE A 75 0.55 0.14 -8.29
C PHE A 75 1.25 -1.00 -9.02
N VAL A 76 2.45 -1.33 -8.53
CA VAL A 76 3.19 -2.54 -8.87
C VAL A 76 3.72 -3.16 -7.60
N ILE A 77 3.28 -4.37 -7.29
CA ILE A 77 3.76 -5.18 -6.19
C ILE A 77 4.56 -6.33 -6.77
N ASN A 78 5.82 -6.43 -6.40
CA ASN A 78 6.65 -7.60 -6.67
C ASN A 78 6.92 -8.28 -5.34
N GLY A 79 6.89 -9.61 -5.31
CA GLY A 79 7.18 -10.31 -4.07
C GLY A 79 7.36 -11.81 -4.24
N ASN A 80 7.59 -12.45 -3.11
CA ASN A 80 7.63 -13.89 -2.94
C ASN A 80 7.04 -14.27 -1.57
N PHE A 81 7.22 -15.52 -1.13
CA PHE A 81 6.70 -15.98 0.16
C PHE A 81 7.31 -15.26 1.39
N LYS A 82 8.45 -14.58 1.25
CA LYS A 82 9.19 -13.90 2.33
C LYS A 82 9.09 -12.38 2.28
N GLU A 83 9.09 -11.78 1.10
CA GLU A 83 9.25 -10.34 0.96
C GLU A 83 8.40 -9.76 -0.17
N SER A 84 8.11 -8.47 -0.05
CA SER A 84 7.41 -7.71 -1.07
C SER A 84 7.95 -6.28 -1.16
N GLU A 85 7.99 -5.78 -2.38
CA GLU A 85 8.19 -4.38 -2.72
C GLU A 85 6.95 -3.85 -3.42
N ILE A 86 6.40 -2.76 -2.91
CA ILE A 86 5.23 -2.07 -3.44
C ILE A 86 5.71 -0.72 -3.98
N ASN A 87 5.44 -0.47 -5.26
CA ASN A 87 5.63 0.82 -5.90
C ASN A 87 4.26 1.41 -6.20
N LEU A 88 3.97 2.59 -5.64
CA LEU A 88 2.71 3.33 -5.79
C LEU A 88 2.97 4.65 -6.52
N SER A 89 2.04 5.05 -7.36
CA SER A 89 1.97 6.38 -7.98
C SER A 89 0.53 6.87 -7.82
N GLN A 90 0.32 7.94 -7.05
CA GLN A 90 -1.02 8.37 -6.64
C GLN A 90 -1.26 9.84 -6.92
N ASN A 91 -2.42 10.15 -7.50
CA ASN A 91 -2.95 11.51 -7.56
C ASN A 91 -3.95 11.67 -6.41
N TYR A 92 -3.65 12.56 -5.47
CA TYR A 92 -4.49 12.85 -4.32
C TYR A 92 -4.62 14.36 -4.13
N GLU A 93 -5.73 14.82 -3.54
CA GLU A 93 -5.95 16.24 -3.24
C GLU A 93 -5.48 16.57 -1.83
N GLU A 94 -6.18 16.02 -0.84
CA GLU A 94 -5.92 16.25 0.58
C GLU A 94 -6.00 14.91 1.30
N ILE A 95 -4.98 14.61 2.09
CA ILE A 95 -4.94 13.44 2.95
C ILE A 95 -4.76 13.94 4.38
N ASP A 96 -5.69 13.57 5.25
CA ASP A 96 -5.63 13.83 6.68
C ASP A 96 -5.48 12.49 7.41
N LEU A 97 -4.48 12.42 8.29
CA LEU A 97 -4.18 11.24 9.09
C LEU A 97 -4.49 11.52 10.56
N VAL A 98 -5.40 10.71 11.09
CA VAL A 98 -5.77 10.78 12.51
C VAL A 98 -5.20 9.56 13.23
N ILE A 99 -4.27 9.80 14.15
CA ILE A 99 -3.69 8.76 15.01
C ILE A 99 -4.61 8.60 16.22
N LEU A 100 -5.10 7.39 16.45
CA LEU A 100 -5.95 7.08 17.60
C LEU A 100 -5.15 6.56 18.80
N ASN A 101 -5.61 6.88 20.00
CA ASN A 101 -5.09 6.30 21.22
C ASN A 101 -5.72 4.91 21.50
N LYS A 102 -5.30 4.27 22.61
CA LYS A 102 -5.82 2.96 23.02
C LYS A 102 -7.35 2.93 23.26
N LYS A 103 -7.96 4.08 23.56
CA LYS A 103 -9.41 4.25 23.76
C LYS A 103 -10.15 4.59 22.46
N LYS A 104 -9.48 4.47 21.29
CA LYS A 104 -10.02 4.81 19.97
C LYS A 104 -10.48 6.25 19.82
N THR A 105 -9.93 7.16 20.62
CA THR A 105 -10.12 8.60 20.43
C THR A 105 -8.87 9.21 19.82
N GLU A 106 -9.05 10.31 19.10
CA GLU A 106 -7.95 11.03 18.45
C GLU A 106 -6.84 11.43 19.45
N ASN A 107 -5.61 11.15 19.07
CA ASN A 107 -4.41 11.73 19.66
C ASN A 107 -4.03 12.98 18.87
N LYS A 108 -4.58 14.13 19.30
CA LYS A 108 -4.41 15.41 18.60
C LYS A 108 -2.95 15.81 18.42
N PHE A 109 -2.09 15.53 19.40
CA PHE A 109 -0.67 15.87 19.32
C PHE A 109 0.00 15.11 18.17
N LEU A 110 -0.12 13.78 18.15
CA LEU A 110 0.50 12.97 17.11
C LEU A 110 -0.13 13.21 15.72
N SER A 111 -1.44 13.42 15.66
CA SER A 111 -2.16 13.69 14.40
C SER A 111 -1.75 15.03 13.80
N ASN A 112 -1.67 16.10 14.61
CA ASN A 112 -1.21 17.41 14.13
C ASN A 112 0.22 17.36 13.59
N VAL A 113 1.12 16.65 14.29
CA VAL A 113 2.51 16.47 13.83
C VAL A 113 2.53 15.75 12.48
N ALA A 114 1.78 14.65 12.33
CA ALA A 114 1.70 13.90 11.08
C ALA A 114 1.15 14.76 9.92
N ASN A 115 0.10 15.55 10.16
CA ASN A 115 -0.54 16.37 9.14
C ASN A 115 0.33 17.53 8.66
N ILE A 116 1.14 18.13 9.54
CA ILE A 116 2.13 19.14 9.14
C ILE A 116 3.11 18.53 8.13
N PHE A 117 3.66 17.35 8.43
CA PHE A 117 4.58 16.65 7.51
C PHE A 117 3.93 16.30 6.16
N ILE A 118 2.64 15.99 6.12
CA ILE A 118 1.90 15.74 4.86
C ILE A 118 1.78 17.02 4.04
N SER A 119 1.39 18.13 4.69
CA SER A 119 1.13 19.40 4.03
C SER A 119 2.38 20.08 3.46
N ASP A 120 3.55 19.87 4.07
CA ASP A 120 4.82 20.41 3.56
C ASP A 120 5.27 19.69 2.28
N LYS A 121 4.95 18.40 2.14
CA LYS A 121 5.33 17.61 0.96
C LYS A 121 4.48 17.88 -0.27
N SER A 122 3.18 18.13 -0.10
CA SER A 122 2.30 18.45 -1.23
C SER A 122 2.65 19.79 -1.90
N LYS A 123 3.42 20.66 -1.23
CA LYS A 123 3.88 21.94 -1.79
C LYS A 123 5.19 21.84 -2.58
N ASP A 124 6.03 20.86 -2.27
CA ASP A 124 7.38 20.70 -2.87
C ASP A 124 7.38 19.93 -4.20
N GLU A 125 6.35 19.13 -4.47
CA GLU A 125 6.22 18.37 -5.72
C GLU A 125 5.15 19.00 -6.63
N LYS A 126 5.58 19.77 -7.64
CA LYS A 126 4.70 20.23 -8.76
C LYS A 126 4.23 19.08 -9.68
N SER A 127 4.21 17.86 -9.18
CA SER A 127 3.85 16.63 -9.90
C SER A 127 2.43 16.23 -9.50
N GLU A 128 1.55 16.00 -10.48
CA GLU A 128 0.18 15.50 -10.25
C GLU A 128 0.15 14.11 -9.60
N PHE A 129 1.28 13.38 -9.59
CA PHE A 129 1.41 12.05 -9.01
C PHE A 129 2.56 11.96 -7.99
N HIS A 130 2.21 11.52 -6.79
CA HIS A 130 3.14 11.22 -5.70
C HIS A 130 3.59 9.76 -5.78
N LYS A 131 4.90 9.53 -5.80
CA LYS A 131 5.48 8.18 -5.93
C LYS A 131 6.03 7.69 -4.60
N VAL A 132 5.63 6.49 -4.18
CA VAL A 132 6.06 5.88 -2.92
C VAL A 132 6.49 4.44 -3.18
N THR A 133 7.68 4.09 -2.71
CA THR A 133 8.16 2.70 -2.67
C THR A 133 8.18 2.23 -1.22
N ALA A 134 7.56 1.10 -0.93
CA ALA A 134 7.56 0.48 0.39
C ALA A 134 8.04 -0.97 0.30
N LYS A 135 8.90 -1.37 1.23
CA LYS A 135 9.41 -2.74 1.36
C LYS A 135 8.94 -3.36 2.66
N ALA A 136 8.66 -4.67 2.62
CA ALA A 136 8.32 -5.42 3.81
C ALA A 136 8.80 -6.86 3.73
N THR A 137 9.35 -7.33 4.84
CA THR A 137 9.77 -8.71 5.05
C THR A 137 8.87 -9.37 6.08
N ARG A 138 8.38 -10.57 5.75
CA ARG A 138 7.54 -11.41 6.60
C ARG A 138 8.39 -12.14 7.62
N ASP A 139 7.95 -12.07 8.87
CA ASP A 139 8.38 -13.00 9.91
C ASP A 139 7.48 -14.23 9.84
N THR A 140 8.03 -15.36 9.39
CA THR A 140 7.29 -16.61 9.22
C THR A 140 6.90 -17.28 10.54
N THR A 141 7.45 -16.81 11.68
CA THR A 141 7.08 -17.27 13.03
C THR A 141 5.82 -16.58 13.56
N LYS A 142 5.35 -15.54 12.88
CA LYS A 142 4.17 -14.74 13.27
C LYS A 142 3.01 -14.99 12.31
N SER A 143 1.81 -14.65 12.78
CA SER A 143 0.60 -14.75 11.95
C SER A 143 0.67 -13.82 10.74
N PHE A 144 -0.04 -14.18 9.67
CA PHE A 144 -0.20 -13.34 8.49
C PHE A 144 -0.73 -11.93 8.83
N PHE A 145 -1.66 -11.82 9.80
CA PHE A 145 -2.20 -10.54 10.26
C PHE A 145 -1.14 -9.62 10.88
N ASN A 146 -0.13 -10.17 11.56
CA ASN A 146 0.99 -9.38 12.06
C ASN A 146 1.80 -8.77 10.91
N TYR A 147 2.09 -9.58 9.88
CA TYR A 147 2.77 -9.12 8.67
C TYR A 147 1.95 -8.05 7.94
N LEU A 148 0.64 -8.25 7.80
CA LEU A 148 -0.28 -7.27 7.20
C LEU A 148 -0.27 -5.93 7.95
N ALA A 149 -0.38 -5.95 9.28
CA ALA A 149 -0.31 -4.74 10.10
C ALA A 149 1.05 -4.04 9.96
N LYS A 150 2.16 -4.80 9.89
CA LYS A 150 3.50 -4.25 9.65
C LYS A 150 3.62 -3.58 8.28
N ASN A 151 3.07 -4.20 7.23
CA ASN A 151 3.03 -3.62 5.88
C ASN A 151 2.26 -2.31 5.87
N LEU A 152 1.07 -2.27 6.47
CA LEU A 152 0.26 -1.06 6.54
C LEU A 152 0.99 0.05 7.27
N LYS A 153 1.62 -0.24 8.42
CA LYS A 153 2.43 0.74 9.16
C LYS A 153 3.60 1.28 8.33
N ASN A 154 4.33 0.40 7.63
CA ASN A 154 5.46 0.81 6.79
C ASN A 154 5.00 1.65 5.60
N GLY A 155 3.91 1.26 4.93
CA GLY A 155 3.34 2.01 3.80
C GLY A 155 2.90 3.40 4.22
N LEU A 156 2.16 3.49 5.33
CA LEU A 156 1.80 4.74 5.98
C LEU A 156 3.07 5.57 6.28
N LEU A 157 4.03 5.02 7.01
CA LEU A 157 5.26 5.71 7.33
C LEU A 157 5.97 6.26 6.09
N MET A 158 6.10 5.48 5.01
CA MET A 158 6.77 5.90 3.77
C MET A 158 6.05 7.04 3.04
N MET A 159 4.70 7.01 2.99
CA MET A 159 3.92 8.14 2.50
C MET A 159 4.26 9.42 3.27
N PHE A 160 4.52 9.31 4.59
CA PHE A 160 4.75 10.46 5.47
C PHE A 160 6.23 10.84 5.68
N THR A 161 7.21 9.96 5.43
CA THR A 161 8.65 10.21 5.70
C THR A 161 9.55 10.30 4.47
N SER A 162 9.09 9.97 3.26
CA SER A 162 9.82 10.18 2.01
C SER A 162 10.21 11.66 1.77
N LYS A 163 11.33 12.08 2.36
CA LYS A 163 12.30 13.09 1.92
C LYS A 163 13.53 12.98 2.83
N LYS A 164 14.30 11.88 2.71
CA LYS A 164 15.64 11.83 3.35
C LYS A 164 16.67 10.84 2.78
N ASP A 165 16.56 10.46 1.51
CA ASP A 165 17.66 9.78 0.82
C ASP A 165 17.93 10.42 -0.55
N LYS A 166 18.33 11.69 -0.54
CA LYS A 166 19.22 12.23 -1.57
C LYS A 166 20.28 13.10 -0.89
N GLU A 167 21.52 12.74 -1.20
CA GLU A 167 22.79 13.44 -0.91
C GLU A 167 23.38 13.26 0.50
N LYS A 168 24.04 12.11 0.70
CA LYS A 168 25.42 12.17 1.18
C LYS A 168 26.32 12.24 -0.05
N LYS A 169 26.82 13.44 -0.37
CA LYS A 169 28.11 13.60 -1.04
C LYS A 169 29.20 13.47 0.02
#